data_AF-A0A534UBQ2-F1
#
_entry.id   AF-A0A534UBQ2-F1
#
_cell.length_a   1.000
_cell.length_b   1.000
_cell.length_c   1.000
_cell.angle_alpha   90.00
_cell.angle_beta   90.00
_cell.angle_gamma   90.00
#
_symmetry.space_group_name_H-M   'P 1'
#
loop_
_entity.id
_entity.type
_entity.pdbx_description
1 polymer ?
#
loop_
_entity_poly.entity_id
_entity_poly.type
_entity_poly.pdbx_seq_one_letter_code
_entity_poly.pdbx_strand_id
1 'polypeptide(L)'
;MRTAVSTARRCCYVTGMDVVVTSGSGLEQQIRVGRHQLVSDEPVEFGGADGGPSPYELLAAALGSCTSMTLRLYARVKGWPLQRVIVTIRHDKIYARDCAECETREGRIDRLEREIVLEGPLEEAQKERLLEIAERCPVHRTLTREMQLVTRLKKP
;
A
#
# COMPACT_ATOMS: atom_id res chain seq x y z
N MET A 1 39.70 -21.07 8.05
CA MET A 1 39.09 -20.85 6.72
C MET A 1 37.58 -20.93 6.88
N ARG A 2 36.88 -19.78 7.01
CA ARG A 2 35.90 -19.23 6.04
C ARG A 2 35.00 -20.34 5.44
N THR A 3 33.68 -20.34 5.63
CA THR A 3 32.76 -19.26 5.23
C THR A 3 31.43 -19.30 5.99
N ALA A 4 31.02 -18.14 6.51
CA ALA A 4 29.65 -17.88 6.93
C ALA A 4 28.75 -17.78 5.69
N VAL A 5 27.68 -18.58 5.65
CA VAL A 5 26.61 -18.44 4.66
C VAL A 5 25.72 -17.27 5.11
N SER A 6 26.01 -16.09 4.57
CA SER A 6 25.12 -14.93 4.65
C SER A 6 23.95 -15.12 3.69
N THR A 7 22.84 -15.63 4.19
CA THR A 7 21.53 -15.56 3.53
C THR A 7 20.81 -14.28 3.96
N ALA A 8 21.40 -13.13 3.62
CA ALA A 8 20.62 -11.90 3.50
C ALA A 8 19.64 -12.08 2.33
N ARG A 9 18.46 -12.64 2.62
CA ARG A 9 17.30 -12.52 1.74
C ARG A 9 17.14 -11.02 1.47
N ARG A 10 17.45 -10.58 0.25
CA ARG A 10 17.16 -9.21 -0.20
C ARG A 10 15.65 -9.05 -0.09
N CYS A 11 15.24 -8.46 1.02
CA CYS A 11 13.87 -8.10 1.19
C CYS A 11 13.59 -7.04 0.12
N CYS A 12 12.55 -7.24 -0.68
CA CYS A 12 12.20 -6.42 -1.84
C CYS A 12 11.69 -5.03 -1.43
N TYR A 13 12.33 -4.39 -0.46
CA TYR A 13 12.06 -3.02 -0.05
C TYR A 13 13.06 -2.11 -0.73
N VAL A 14 12.56 -1.13 -1.48
CA VAL A 14 13.37 0.01 -1.89
C VAL A 14 13.67 0.80 -0.61
N THR A 15 14.95 0.97 -0.26
CA THR A 15 15.39 1.74 0.90
C THR A 15 16.13 2.99 0.45
N GLY A 16 16.14 4.04 1.29
CA GLY A 16 16.84 5.29 0.99
C GLY A 16 16.27 6.04 -0.22
N MET A 17 14.94 6.01 -0.40
CA MET A 17 14.28 6.79 -1.43
C MET A 17 13.85 8.15 -0.87
N ASP A 18 14.05 9.20 -1.66
CA ASP A 18 13.47 10.51 -1.40
C ASP A 18 12.23 10.69 -2.28
N VAL A 19 11.12 11.09 -1.64
CA VAL A 19 9.93 11.60 -2.31
C VAL A 19 9.85 13.09 -2.01
N VAL A 20 9.84 13.90 -3.05
CA VAL A 20 9.72 15.35 -2.91
C VAL A 20 8.32 15.77 -3.34
N VAL A 21 7.63 16.48 -2.46
CA VAL A 21 6.30 17.03 -2.72
C VAL A 21 6.41 18.54 -2.72
N THR A 22 5.85 19.19 -3.73
CA THR A 22 5.81 20.66 -3.86
C THR A 22 4.37 21.10 -4.06
N SER A 23 3.92 22.08 -3.28
CA SER A 23 2.58 22.65 -3.40
C SER A 23 2.43 23.41 -4.72
N GLY A 24 1.37 23.09 -5.45
CA GLY A 24 0.87 23.86 -6.59
C GLY A 24 -0.14 24.93 -6.15
N SER A 25 -1.09 25.26 -7.03
CA SER A 25 -2.21 26.15 -6.70
C SER A 25 -3.30 25.40 -5.92
N GLY A 26 -3.90 26.06 -4.93
CA GLY A 26 -4.95 25.42 -4.12
C GLY A 26 -4.39 24.26 -3.30
N LEU A 27 -5.01 23.08 -3.41
CA LEU A 27 -4.56 21.85 -2.73
C LEU A 27 -3.76 20.91 -3.63
N GLU A 28 -3.54 21.27 -4.91
CA GLU A 28 -2.73 20.47 -5.83
C GLU A 28 -1.29 20.30 -5.31
N GLN A 29 -0.77 19.09 -5.41
CA GLN A 29 0.60 18.70 -5.07
C GLN A 29 1.29 18.05 -6.26
N GLN A 30 2.49 18.53 -6.58
CA GLN A 30 3.40 17.87 -7.51
C GLN A 30 4.33 16.94 -6.75
N ILE A 31 4.33 15.66 -7.11
CA ILE A 31 5.07 14.61 -6.40
C ILE A 31 6.13 14.04 -7.33
N ARG A 32 7.40 14.09 -6.90
CA ARG A 32 8.54 13.50 -7.61
C ARG A 32 9.06 12.28 -6.87
N VAL A 33 9.05 11.13 -7.54
CA VAL A 33 9.57 9.84 -7.04
C VAL A 33 10.67 9.36 -7.98
N GLY A 34 11.92 9.71 -7.67
CA GLY A 34 13.05 9.49 -8.59
C GLY A 34 12.83 10.16 -9.94
N ARG A 35 12.63 9.36 -11.01
CA ARG A 35 12.34 9.84 -12.38
C ARG A 35 10.85 9.99 -12.69
N HIS A 36 9.98 9.55 -11.79
CA HIS A 36 8.54 9.54 -12.00
C HIS A 36 7.90 10.80 -11.40
N GLN A 37 6.83 11.26 -12.04
CA GLN A 37 6.01 12.37 -11.57
C GLN A 37 4.59 11.87 -11.35
N LEU A 38 3.99 12.31 -10.26
CA LEU A 38 2.60 12.06 -9.87
C LEU A 38 1.99 13.40 -9.46
N VAL A 39 0.66 13.46 -9.45
CA VAL A 39 -0.11 14.57 -8.89
C VAL A 39 -0.95 14.02 -7.74
N SER A 40 -1.18 14.83 -6.73
CA SER A 40 -2.23 14.61 -5.73
C SER A 40 -3.03 15.88 -5.59
N ASP A 41 -4.33 15.75 -5.37
CA ASP A 41 -5.22 16.88 -5.11
C ASP A 41 -6.42 16.38 -4.30
N GLU A 42 -7.32 17.27 -3.89
CA GLU A 42 -8.57 16.88 -3.25
C GLU A 42 -9.77 17.13 -4.17
N PRO A 43 -10.90 16.45 -3.94
CA PRO A 43 -12.16 16.79 -4.59
C PRO A 43 -12.57 18.26 -4.36
N VAL A 44 -13.35 18.80 -5.28
CA VAL A 44 -13.83 20.19 -5.22
C VAL A 44 -14.61 20.48 -3.93
N GLU A 45 -15.39 19.51 -3.44
CA GLU A 45 -16.16 19.64 -2.20
C GLU A 45 -15.27 19.80 -0.94
N PHE A 46 -14.01 19.40 -1.02
CA PHE A 46 -13.00 19.56 0.03
C PHE A 46 -12.01 20.70 -0.26
N GLY A 47 -12.28 21.53 -1.27
CA GLY A 47 -11.49 22.72 -1.61
C GLY A 47 -10.30 22.47 -2.54
N GLY A 48 -10.18 21.27 -3.10
CA GLY A 48 -9.23 21.00 -4.19
C GLY A 48 -9.82 21.31 -5.57
N ALA A 49 -9.11 20.91 -6.61
CA ALA A 49 -9.51 21.11 -8.00
C ALA A 49 -9.82 19.79 -8.74
N ASP A 50 -9.83 18.65 -8.02
CA ASP A 50 -9.97 17.31 -8.59
C ASP A 50 -8.92 17.03 -9.71
N GLY A 51 -7.72 17.62 -9.58
CA GLY A 51 -6.64 17.52 -10.57
C GLY A 51 -5.83 16.21 -10.50
N GLY A 52 -6.07 15.40 -9.47
CA GLY A 52 -5.41 14.13 -9.23
C GLY A 52 -5.99 13.41 -8.02
N PRO A 53 -5.52 12.18 -7.74
CA PRO A 53 -6.00 11.41 -6.60
C PRO A 53 -5.70 12.11 -5.26
N SER A 54 -6.60 11.96 -4.31
CA SER A 54 -6.37 12.32 -2.91
C SER A 54 -5.18 11.56 -2.30
N PRO A 55 -4.57 12.09 -1.22
CA PRO A 55 -3.53 11.37 -0.49
C PRO A 55 -3.98 9.98 -0.02
N TYR A 56 -5.26 9.82 0.36
CA TYR A 56 -5.82 8.53 0.77
C TYR A 56 -5.99 7.57 -0.41
N GLU A 57 -6.37 8.06 -1.59
CA GLU A 57 -6.40 7.24 -2.81
C GLU A 57 -5.00 6.80 -3.25
N LEU A 58 -3.99 7.66 -3.10
CA LEU A 58 -2.60 7.29 -3.33
C LEU A 58 -2.12 6.22 -2.34
N LEU A 59 -2.51 6.33 -1.07
CA LEU A 59 -2.23 5.31 -0.05
C LEU A 59 -2.89 3.96 -0.41
N ALA A 60 -4.16 3.99 -0.81
CA ALA A 60 -4.91 2.82 -1.25
C ALA A 60 -4.27 2.18 -2.49
N ALA A 61 -3.84 3.00 -3.47
CA ALA A 61 -3.12 2.54 -4.66
C ALA A 61 -1.79 1.88 -4.31
N ALA A 62 -1.05 2.41 -3.33
CA ALA A 62 0.19 1.79 -2.85
C ALA A 62 -0.05 0.40 -2.23
N LEU A 63 -1.10 0.25 -1.41
CA LEU A 63 -1.48 -1.03 -0.81
C LEU A 63 -1.94 -2.04 -1.87
N GLY A 64 -2.83 -1.62 -2.78
CA GLY A 64 -3.37 -2.47 -3.85
C GLY A 64 -2.28 -2.97 -4.80
N SER A 65 -1.40 -2.06 -5.25
CA SER A 65 -0.28 -2.42 -6.13
C SER A 65 0.71 -3.37 -5.46
N CYS A 66 1.10 -3.11 -4.21
CA CYS A 66 2.01 -3.97 -3.45
C CYS A 66 1.42 -5.38 -3.23
N THR A 67 0.12 -5.47 -2.94
CA THR A 67 -0.59 -6.74 -2.81
C THR A 67 -0.54 -7.52 -4.12
N SER A 68 -0.95 -6.91 -5.23
CA SER A 68 -0.95 -7.54 -6.56
C SER A 68 0.44 -8.04 -6.96
N MET A 69 1.49 -7.22 -6.77
CA MET A 69 2.87 -7.62 -7.03
C MET A 69 3.30 -8.84 -6.21
N THR A 70 2.96 -8.85 -4.92
CA THR A 70 3.31 -9.93 -3.99
C THR A 70 2.68 -11.26 -4.41
N LEU A 71 1.39 -11.25 -4.75
CA LEU A 71 0.66 -12.44 -5.19
C LEU A 71 1.21 -13.00 -6.49
N ARG A 72 1.47 -12.13 -7.48
CA ARG A 72 2.07 -12.53 -8.76
C ARG A 72 3.47 -13.12 -8.58
N LEU A 73 4.29 -12.52 -7.72
CA LEU A 73 5.62 -13.04 -7.40
C LEU A 73 5.53 -14.42 -6.73
N TYR A 74 4.63 -14.59 -5.75
CA TYR A 74 4.44 -15.84 -5.04
C TYR A 74 3.98 -16.97 -5.98
N ALA A 75 2.96 -16.72 -6.80
CA ALA A 75 2.46 -17.68 -7.78
C ALA A 75 3.56 -18.09 -8.77
N ARG A 76 4.36 -17.12 -9.26
CA ARG A 76 5.50 -17.41 -10.14
C ARG A 76 6.52 -18.34 -9.50
N VAL A 77 6.90 -18.08 -8.24
CA VAL A 77 7.85 -18.93 -7.50
C VAL A 77 7.32 -20.35 -7.32
N LYS A 78 5.99 -20.51 -7.19
CA LYS A 78 5.33 -21.80 -7.05
C LYS A 78 4.98 -22.48 -8.38
N GLY A 79 5.17 -21.80 -9.51
CA GLY A 79 4.77 -22.30 -10.83
C GLY A 79 3.25 -22.35 -11.03
N TRP A 80 2.47 -21.58 -10.28
CA TRP A 80 1.01 -21.58 -10.36
C TRP A 80 0.52 -20.72 -11.54
N PRO A 81 -0.54 -21.15 -12.25
CA PRO A 81 -1.01 -20.49 -13.47
C PRO A 81 -1.89 -19.25 -13.19
N LEU A 82 -1.46 -18.37 -12.28
CA LEU A 82 -2.13 -17.10 -12.01
C LEU A 82 -1.87 -16.12 -13.17
N GLN A 83 -2.94 -15.69 -13.84
CA GLN A 83 -2.88 -14.83 -15.01
C GLN A 83 -3.03 -13.35 -14.64
N ARG A 84 -4.01 -13.01 -13.79
CA ARG A 84 -4.30 -11.63 -13.38
C ARG A 84 -4.73 -11.57 -11.92
N VAL A 85 -4.39 -10.46 -11.28
CA VAL A 85 -4.86 -10.09 -9.95
C VAL A 85 -5.49 -8.71 -10.05
N ILE A 86 -6.74 -8.59 -9.62
CA ILE A 86 -7.46 -7.32 -9.49
C ILE A 86 -7.65 -7.08 -7.99
N VAL A 87 -7.28 -5.88 -7.53
CA VAL A 87 -7.40 -5.50 -6.12
C VAL A 87 -8.21 -4.20 -6.06
N THR A 88 -9.32 -4.24 -5.35
CA THR A 88 -10.12 -3.06 -5.01
C THR A 88 -9.83 -2.69 -3.56
N ILE A 89 -9.47 -1.44 -3.30
CA ILE A 89 -9.29 -0.92 -1.95
C ILE A 89 -10.35 0.16 -1.72
N ARG A 90 -11.11 0.05 -0.64
CA ARG A 90 -12.02 1.09 -0.17
C ARG A 90 -11.47 1.70 1.12
N HIS A 91 -11.47 3.02 1.21
CA HIS A 91 -11.11 3.75 2.41
C HIS A 91 -12.36 4.37 3.01
N ASP A 92 -12.58 4.13 4.31
CA ASP A 92 -13.70 4.65 5.06
C ASP A 92 -13.25 5.13 6.44
N LYS A 93 -14.02 6.05 7.03
CA LYS A 93 -13.92 6.38 8.46
C LYS A 93 -15.08 5.77 9.22
N ILE A 94 -14.80 4.74 10.03
CA ILE A 94 -15.80 4.05 10.84
C ILE A 94 -15.68 4.48 12.31
N TYR A 95 -16.74 4.28 13.10
CA TYR A 95 -16.63 4.49 14.54
C TYR A 95 -15.82 3.36 15.16
N ALA A 96 -14.94 3.69 16.12
CA ALA A 96 -14.06 2.74 16.77
C ALA A 96 -14.84 1.58 17.44
N ARG A 97 -16.00 1.87 18.03
CA ARG A 97 -16.90 0.88 18.64
C ARG A 97 -17.43 -0.17 17.66
N ASP A 98 -17.51 0.17 16.37
CA ASP A 98 -18.02 -0.72 15.32
C ASP A 98 -16.91 -1.63 14.76
N CYS A 99 -15.65 -1.43 15.19
CA CYS A 99 -14.53 -2.31 14.88
C CYS A 99 -14.25 -3.24 16.06
N ALA A 100 -14.77 -4.48 16.00
CA ALA A 100 -14.58 -5.47 17.04
C ALA A 100 -13.10 -5.79 17.32
N GLU A 101 -12.28 -5.76 16.26
CA GLU A 101 -10.87 -6.16 16.25
C GLU A 101 -9.89 -5.02 16.59
N CYS A 102 -10.38 -3.78 16.73
CA CYS A 102 -9.53 -2.63 16.98
C CYS A 102 -9.22 -2.42 18.46
N GLU A 103 -8.00 -1.97 18.77
CA GLU A 103 -7.60 -1.58 20.12
C GLU A 103 -8.25 -0.26 20.55
N THR A 104 -8.33 0.70 19.63
CA THR A 104 -9.03 1.97 19.84
C THR A 104 -10.53 1.71 20.01
N ARG A 105 -11.13 2.24 21.08
CA ARG A 105 -12.56 2.04 21.40
C ARG A 105 -13.42 3.29 21.31
N GLU A 106 -12.79 4.46 21.19
CA GLU A 106 -13.47 5.76 21.11
C GLU A 106 -13.08 6.52 19.85
N GLY A 107 -13.96 7.39 19.36
CA GLY A 107 -13.73 8.21 18.17
C GLY A 107 -13.95 7.48 16.85
N ARG A 108 -13.27 7.94 15.80
CA ARG A 108 -13.29 7.34 14.46
C ARG A 108 -11.92 6.78 14.11
N ILE A 109 -11.92 5.72 13.34
CA ILE A 109 -10.72 5.08 12.81
C ILE A 109 -10.79 4.99 11.30
N ASP A 110 -9.63 5.06 10.65
CA ASP A 110 -9.49 4.78 9.22
C ASP A 110 -9.54 3.26 8.98
N ARG A 111 -10.40 2.83 8.06
CA ARG A 111 -10.53 1.44 7.62
C ARG A 111 -10.19 1.36 6.14
N LEU A 112 -9.26 0.46 5.81
CA LEU A 112 -8.98 0.06 4.43
C LEU A 112 -9.52 -1.35 4.22
N GLU A 113 -10.58 -1.48 3.41
CA GLU A 113 -11.14 -2.76 3.01
C GLU A 113 -10.57 -3.19 1.66
N ARG A 114 -10.23 -4.47 1.53
CA ARG A 114 -9.60 -5.03 0.33
C ARG A 114 -10.40 -6.19 -0.23
N GLU A 115 -10.79 -6.09 -1.49
CA GLU A 115 -11.37 -7.18 -2.29
C GLU A 115 -10.36 -7.63 -3.35
N ILE A 116 -10.20 -8.95 -3.55
CA ILE A 116 -9.22 -9.51 -4.49
C ILE A 116 -9.90 -10.51 -5.43
N VAL A 117 -9.70 -10.32 -6.73
CA VAL A 117 -10.07 -11.29 -7.77
C VAL A 117 -8.79 -11.92 -8.34
N LEU A 118 -8.76 -13.25 -8.38
CA LEU A 118 -7.66 -14.05 -8.91
C LEU A 118 -8.13 -14.76 -10.18
N GLU A 119 -7.57 -14.39 -11.34
CA GLU A 119 -7.90 -14.99 -12.63
C GLU A 119 -6.80 -15.97 -13.06
N GLY A 120 -7.23 -17.15 -13.50
CA GLY A 120 -6.37 -18.24 -13.97
C GLY A 120 -6.90 -19.61 -13.54
N PRO A 121 -6.41 -20.71 -14.13
CA PRO A 121 -6.83 -22.08 -13.77
C PRO A 121 -6.17 -22.51 -12.46
N LEU A 122 -6.57 -21.87 -11.35
CA LEU A 122 -6.08 -22.13 -10.01
C LEU A 122 -7.02 -23.09 -9.28
N GLU A 123 -6.44 -24.03 -8.55
CA GLU A 123 -7.17 -24.86 -7.58
C GLU A 123 -7.62 -24.02 -6.38
N GLU A 124 -8.68 -24.42 -5.69
CA GLU A 124 -9.19 -23.69 -4.52
C GLU A 124 -8.12 -23.55 -3.42
N ALA A 125 -7.35 -24.60 -3.15
CA ALA A 125 -6.23 -24.54 -2.20
C ALA A 125 -5.15 -23.51 -2.60
N GLN A 126 -4.95 -23.27 -3.90
CA GLN A 126 -4.02 -22.23 -4.38
C GLN A 126 -4.61 -20.83 -4.15
N LYS A 127 -5.92 -20.65 -4.36
CA LYS A 127 -6.61 -19.38 -4.11
C LYS A 127 -6.62 -19.02 -2.63
N GLU A 128 -6.99 -19.97 -1.76
CA GLU A 128 -6.94 -19.81 -0.30
C GLU A 128 -5.52 -19.43 0.15
N ARG A 129 -4.51 -20.14 -0.37
CA ARG A 129 -3.13 -19.83 -0.04
C ARG A 129 -2.70 -18.45 -0.55
N LEU A 130 -3.14 -18.03 -1.73
CA LEU A 130 -2.87 -16.67 -2.21
C LEU A 130 -3.54 -15.61 -1.34
N LEU A 131 -4.76 -15.85 -0.86
CA LEU A 131 -5.45 -14.95 0.06
C LEU A 131 -4.65 -14.75 1.35
N GLU A 132 -4.13 -15.83 1.96
CA GLU A 132 -3.25 -15.73 3.14
C GLU A 132 -1.96 -14.93 2.88
N ILE A 133 -1.43 -15.00 1.65
CA ILE A 133 -0.22 -14.27 1.25
C ILE A 133 -0.52 -12.79 0.99
N ALA A 134 -1.77 -12.42 0.65
CA ALA A 134 -2.16 -11.04 0.42
C ALA A 134 -1.92 -10.17 1.67
N GLU A 135 -2.06 -10.73 2.86
CA GLU A 135 -1.78 -10.07 4.15
C GLU A 135 -0.29 -9.94 4.49
N ARG A 136 0.61 -10.32 3.58
CA ARG A 136 2.06 -10.35 3.86
C ARG A 136 2.87 -9.40 2.98
N CYS A 137 2.20 -8.57 2.18
CA CYS A 137 2.89 -7.62 1.32
C CYS A 137 3.63 -6.56 2.15
N PRO A 138 4.79 -6.08 1.67
CA PRO A 138 5.54 -4.96 2.24
C PRO A 138 4.71 -3.81 2.84
N VAL A 139 3.80 -3.24 2.05
CA VAL A 139 3.00 -2.08 2.45
C VAL A 139 1.99 -2.44 3.54
N HIS A 140 1.32 -3.59 3.45
CA HIS A 140 0.45 -4.07 4.52
C HIS A 140 1.21 -4.15 5.85
N ARG A 141 2.42 -4.72 5.83
CA ARG A 141 3.25 -4.84 7.04
C ARG A 141 3.66 -3.50 7.62
N THR A 142 3.83 -2.47 6.79
CA THR A 142 4.10 -1.10 7.27
C THR A 142 2.87 -0.50 7.94
N LEU A 143 1.67 -0.76 7.41
CA LEU A 143 0.42 -0.22 7.95
C LEU A 143 -0.03 -0.90 9.25
N THR A 144 0.31 -2.17 9.44
CA THR A 144 -0.13 -2.98 10.60
C THR A 144 0.93 -3.19 11.67
N ARG A 145 2.06 -2.48 11.57
CA ARG A 145 3.14 -2.52 12.56
C ARG A 145 3.47 -1.12 13.03
N GLU A 146 4.24 -1.07 14.12
CA GLU A 146 4.81 0.17 14.60
C GLU A 146 5.69 0.82 13.52
N MET A 147 5.41 2.09 13.23
CA MET A 147 6.16 2.94 12.31
C MET A 147 6.52 4.24 13.02
N GLN A 148 7.81 4.59 12.99
CA GLN A 148 8.28 5.86 13.54
C GLN A 148 8.22 6.96 12.48
N LEU A 149 7.54 8.06 12.79
CA LEU A 149 7.56 9.28 11.98
C LEU A 149 8.45 10.33 12.65
N VAL A 150 9.39 10.89 11.89
CA VAL A 150 10.32 11.92 12.38
C VAL A 150 10.15 13.17 11.53
N THR A 151 9.73 14.26 12.16
CA THR A 151 9.51 15.56 11.49
C THR A 151 10.62 16.53 11.84
N ARG A 152 11.13 17.24 10.83
CA ARG A 152 12.14 18.30 10.99
C ARG A 152 11.84 19.46 10.05
N LEU A 153 12.00 20.68 10.56
CA LEU A 153 11.95 21.89 9.72
C LEU A 153 13.33 22.13 9.10
N LYS A 154 13.40 22.21 7.77
CA LYS A 154 14.62 22.58 7.03
C LYS A 154 14.59 24.08 6.72
N LYS A 155 15.73 24.75 6.85
CA LYS A 155 15.87 26.13 6.36
C LYS A 155 15.86 26.14 4.83
N PRO A 156 15.31 27.20 4.18
CA PRO A 156 15.32 27.34 2.73
C PRO A 156 16.73 27.24 2.14
#